data_AF-A0A5C1WCE1-F1
#
_entry.id   AF-A0A5C1WCE1-F1
#
_cell.length_a   1.000
_cell.length_b   1.000
_cell.length_c   1.000
_cell.angle_alpha   90.00
_cell.angle_beta   90.00
_cell.angle_gamma   90.00
#
_symmetry.space_group_name_H-M   'P 1'
#
loop_
_entity.id
_entity.type
_entity.pdbx_description
1 polymer ?
#
loop_
_entity_poly.entity_id
_entity_poly.type
_entity_poly.pdbx_seq_one_letter_code
_entity_poly.pdbx_strand_id
1 'polypeptide(L)'
;MTRLVEFFRTEDGEPWGLFVYGHVDPASVANELQQTFERHRDLGEVDEEWDGWAVDPGEIRQYWTYQREDAPEDLSFYWCEAGRAGAISVTGIRF
;
A
#
# COMPACT_ATOMS: atom_id res chain seq x y z
N MET A 1 18.81 -2.21 3.72
CA MET A 1 18.18 -2.97 2.63
C MET A 1 16.81 -2.34 2.43
N THR A 2 16.63 -1.54 1.38
CA THR A 2 15.40 -0.76 1.16
C THR A 2 14.28 -1.71 0.74
N ARG A 3 13.15 -1.68 1.45
CA ARG A 3 11.99 -2.48 1.10
C ARG A 3 11.22 -1.82 -0.05
N LEU A 4 10.55 -2.60 -0.89
CA LEU A 4 9.68 -2.06 -1.92
C LEU A 4 8.39 -1.56 -1.27
N VAL A 5 8.21 -0.24 -1.28
CA VAL A 5 7.00 0.45 -0.81
C VAL A 5 6.25 0.96 -2.03
N GLU A 6 4.97 0.62 -2.14
CA GLU A 6 4.11 1.07 -3.23
C GLU A 6 2.94 1.87 -2.66
N PHE A 7 2.76 3.06 -3.24
CA PHE A 7 1.57 3.89 -3.05
C PHE A 7 0.64 3.66 -4.22
N PHE A 8 -0.58 3.29 -3.90
CA PHE A 8 -1.56 2.97 -4.90
C PHE A 8 -2.71 3.95 -4.84
N ARG A 9 -3.29 4.22 -6.01
CA ARG A 9 -4.43 5.11 -6.20
C ARG A 9 -5.53 4.45 -6.99
N THR A 10 -6.73 5.00 -6.89
CA THR A 10 -7.84 4.73 -7.81
C THR A 10 -7.55 5.38 -9.18
N GLU A 11 -8.38 5.08 -10.18
CA GLU A 11 -8.29 5.72 -11.50
C GLU A 11 -8.50 7.24 -11.44
N ASP A 12 -9.27 7.70 -10.45
CA ASP A 12 -9.54 9.13 -10.20
C ASP A 12 -8.41 9.82 -9.42
N GLY A 13 -7.35 9.08 -9.05
CA GLY A 13 -6.18 9.62 -8.33
C GLY A 13 -6.28 9.56 -6.81
N GLU A 14 -7.41 9.10 -6.25
CA GLU A 14 -7.59 9.01 -4.80
C GLU A 14 -6.67 7.93 -4.19
N PRO A 15 -6.01 8.20 -3.06
CA PRO A 15 -5.24 7.19 -2.35
C PRO A 15 -6.11 5.98 -1.96
N TRP A 16 -5.70 4.76 -2.36
CA TRP A 16 -6.42 3.53 -1.97
C TRP A 16 -5.60 2.63 -1.04
N GLY A 17 -4.27 2.76 -1.06
CA GLY A 17 -3.43 2.08 -0.09
C GLY A 17 -1.95 2.35 -0.23
N LEU A 18 -1.23 2.01 0.82
CA LEU A 18 0.20 2.25 0.93
C LEU A 18 0.83 1.05 1.62
N PHE A 19 1.64 0.29 0.89
CA PHE A 19 2.06 -1.04 1.32
C PHE A 19 3.53 -1.31 1.09
N VAL A 20 4.12 -2.08 2.00
CA VAL A 20 5.43 -2.71 1.84
C VAL A 20 5.24 -4.18 1.45
N TYR A 21 5.98 -4.65 0.45
CA TYR A 21 5.96 -6.07 0.12
C TYR A 21 6.64 -6.92 1.21
N GLY A 22 5.95 -8.00 1.58
CA GLY A 22 6.43 -8.99 2.54
C GLY A 22 5.65 -9.01 3.85
N HIS A 23 5.92 -10.06 4.63
CA HIS A 23 5.48 -10.20 6.01
C HIS A 23 6.49 -9.47 6.89
N VAL A 24 6.21 -8.20 7.21
CA VAL A 24 7.09 -7.36 8.02
C VAL A 24 6.35 -6.88 9.27
N ASP A 25 7.10 -6.60 10.33
CA ASP A 25 6.52 -6.04 11.55
C ASP A 25 5.88 -4.67 11.23
N PRO A 26 4.56 -4.48 11.46
CA PRO A 26 3.86 -3.22 11.24
C PRO A 26 4.55 -2.02 11.88
N ALA A 27 5.09 -2.19 13.09
CA ALA A 27 5.77 -1.11 13.80
C ALA A 27 7.07 -0.68 13.09
N SER A 28 7.67 -1.57 12.31
CA SER A 28 8.95 -1.34 11.62
C SER A 28 8.82 -0.59 10.29
N VAL A 29 7.60 -0.38 9.78
CA VAL A 29 7.35 0.23 8.46
C VAL A 29 6.67 1.60 8.52
N ALA A 30 6.16 2.03 9.67
CA ALA A 30 5.40 3.28 9.79
C ALA A 30 6.13 4.50 9.19
N ASN A 31 7.43 4.64 9.46
CA ASN A 31 8.23 5.74 8.92
C ASN A 31 8.46 5.63 7.40
N GLU A 32 8.64 4.42 6.86
CA GLU A 32 8.83 4.20 5.42
C GLU A 32 7.53 4.51 4.65
N LEU A 33 6.38 4.15 5.23
CA LEU A 33 5.06 4.49 4.72
C LEU A 33 4.89 6.02 4.75
N GLN A 34 5.10 6.68 5.89
CA GLN A 34 4.93 8.13 6.01
C GLN A 34 5.76 8.90 4.97
N GLN A 35 7.05 8.57 4.82
CA GLN A 35 7.93 9.20 3.84
C GLN A 35 7.49 8.97 2.40
N THR A 36 6.90 7.80 2.11
CA THR A 36 6.37 7.52 0.78
C THR A 36 5.12 8.36 0.51
N PHE A 37 4.20 8.44 1.46
CA PHE A 37 3.02 9.29 1.34
C PHE A 37 3.38 10.75 1.10
N GLU A 38 4.27 11.32 1.93
CA GLU A 38 4.73 12.70 1.80
C GLU A 38 5.35 12.99 0.45
N ARG A 39 6.16 12.05 -0.07
CA ARG A 39 6.74 12.17 -1.41
C ARG A 39 5.68 12.21 -2.52
N HIS A 40 4.64 11.38 -2.45
CA HIS A 40 3.54 11.43 -3.43
C HIS A 40 2.74 12.73 -3.30
N ARG A 41 2.46 13.19 -2.08
CA ARG A 41 1.84 14.50 -1.85
C ARG A 41 2.67 15.64 -2.45
N ASP A 42 3.98 15.66 -2.21
CA ASP A 42 4.88 16.70 -2.71
C ASP A 42 5.01 16.69 -4.24
N LEU A 43 4.67 15.57 -4.90
CA LEU A 43 4.56 15.46 -6.36
C LEU A 43 3.20 15.93 -6.90
N GLY A 44 2.26 16.34 -6.04
CA GLY A 44 0.90 16.70 -6.42
C GLY A 44 0.05 15.49 -6.81
N GLU A 45 0.41 14.30 -6.32
CA GLU A 45 -0.28 13.03 -6.62
C GLU A 45 -1.36 12.68 -5.60
N VAL A 46 -1.60 13.56 -4.64
CA VAL A 46 -2.56 13.43 -3.55
C VAL A 46 -3.31 14.75 -3.40
N ASP A 47 -4.63 14.68 -3.26
CA ASP A 47 -5.49 15.86 -3.11
C ASP A 47 -5.26 16.60 -1.78
N GLU A 48 -5.63 17.89 -1.77
CA GLU A 48 -5.49 18.79 -0.62
C GLU A 48 -6.24 18.31 0.64
N GLU A 49 -7.26 17.46 0.48
CA GLU A 49 -8.00 16.88 1.61
C GLU A 49 -7.14 15.99 2.50
N TRP A 50 -5.99 15.53 1.99
CA TRP A 50 -5.03 14.73 2.74
C TRP A 50 -3.92 15.57 3.38
N ASP A 51 -4.01 16.90 3.34
CA ASP A 51 -3.06 17.76 4.02
C ASP A 51 -3.05 17.51 5.54
N GLY A 52 -1.85 17.25 6.07
CA GLY A 52 -1.67 16.90 7.47
C GLY A 52 -2.01 15.45 7.82
N TRP A 53 -2.38 14.61 6.84
CA TRP A 53 -2.51 13.18 7.07
C TRP A 53 -1.18 12.57 7.53
N ALA A 54 -1.27 11.66 8.50
CA ALA A 54 -0.14 10.93 9.03
C ALA A 54 -0.51 9.46 9.25
N VAL A 55 0.46 8.58 8.98
CA VAL A 55 0.38 7.15 9.26
C VAL A 55 0.16 6.94 10.76
N ASP A 56 -0.96 6.33 11.12
CA ASP A 56 -1.17 5.75 12.46
C ASP A 56 -0.61 4.32 12.49
N PRO A 57 0.42 4.02 13.30
CA PRO A 57 0.93 2.65 13.46
C PRO A 57 -0.14 1.63 13.86
N GLY A 58 -1.22 2.04 14.53
CA GLY A 58 -2.35 1.18 14.90
C GLY A 58 -3.22 0.72 13.72
N GLU A 59 -3.15 1.42 12.60
CA GLU A 59 -3.87 1.11 11.36
C GLU A 59 -3.07 0.21 10.42
N ILE A 60 -1.76 0.04 10.65
CA ILE A 60 -0.91 -0.81 9.83
C ILE A 60 -1.27 -2.28 10.07
N ARG A 61 -1.67 -2.97 9.01
CA ARG A 61 -2.03 -4.39 9.04
C ARG A 61 -1.28 -5.17 7.98
N GLN A 62 -1.31 -6.49 8.16
CA GLN A 62 -0.87 -7.43 7.14
C GLN A 62 -2.05 -7.87 6.29
N TYR A 63 -1.82 -7.94 4.97
CA TYR A 63 -2.78 -8.39 3.98
C TYR A 63 -2.12 -9.40 3.03
N TRP A 64 -2.98 -10.06 2.25
CA TRP A 64 -2.56 -10.95 1.17
C TRP A 64 -3.26 -10.51 -0.11
N THR A 65 -2.46 -10.33 -1.16
CA THR A 65 -2.94 -10.07 -2.52
C THR A 65 -2.51 -11.21 -3.42
N TYR A 66 -3.13 -11.35 -4.57
CA TYR A 66 -2.61 -12.19 -5.64
C TYR A 66 -2.88 -11.52 -6.98
N GLN A 67 -2.06 -11.86 -7.97
CA GLN A 67 -2.28 -11.42 -9.33
C GLN A 67 -3.05 -12.48 -10.11
N ARG A 68 -4.12 -12.05 -10.78
CA ARG A 68 -4.84 -12.91 -11.72
C ARG A 68 -4.08 -12.92 -13.05
N GLU A 69 -3.79 -14.11 -13.56
CA GLU A 69 -3.11 -14.28 -14.87
C GLU A 69 -3.95 -13.72 -16.03
N ASP A 70 -5.25 -13.54 -15.84
CA ASP A 70 -6.19 -13.02 -16.83
C ASP A 70 -6.60 -11.55 -16.61
N ALA A 71 -6.00 -10.84 -15.65
CA ALA A 71 -6.30 -9.43 -15.41
C ALA A 71 -5.48 -8.50 -16.33
N PRO A 72 -6.03 -7.32 -16.71
CA PRO A 72 -5.24 -6.26 -17.33
C PRO A 72 -4.06 -5.87 -16.43
N GLU A 73 -2.91 -5.53 -17.02
CA GLU A 73 -1.68 -5.21 -16.26
C GLU A 73 -1.92 -4.12 -15.20
N ASP A 74 -2.80 -3.15 -15.47
CA ASP A 74 -3.08 -2.01 -14.60
C ASP A 74 -4.05 -2.29 -13.44
N LEU A 75 -4.73 -3.46 -13.41
CA LEU A 75 -5.74 -3.83 -12.38
C LEU A 75 -5.44 -5.19 -11.75
N SER A 76 -4.16 -5.42 -11.48
CA SER A 76 -3.66 -6.78 -11.29
C SER A 76 -3.78 -7.34 -9.87
N PHE A 77 -3.98 -6.53 -8.82
CA PHE A 77 -3.92 -7.01 -7.44
C PHE A 77 -5.30 -7.22 -6.81
N TYR A 78 -5.58 -8.45 -6.37
CA TYR A 78 -6.82 -8.84 -5.70
C TYR A 78 -6.55 -9.31 -4.28
N TRP A 79 -7.33 -8.85 -3.31
CA TRP A 79 -7.26 -9.34 -1.93
C TRP A 79 -7.63 -10.81 -1.83
N CYS A 80 -6.94 -11.55 -0.98
CA CYS A 80 -7.22 -12.96 -0.71
C CYS A 80 -6.91 -13.35 0.73
N GLU A 81 -7.29 -14.58 1.07
CA GLU A 81 -6.93 -15.20 2.35
C GLU A 81 -5.48 -15.70 2.34
N ALA A 82 -4.88 -15.74 3.53
CA ALA A 82 -3.59 -16.37 3.73
C ALA A 82 -3.63 -17.84 3.29
N GLY A 83 -2.69 -18.26 2.43
CA GLY A 83 -2.58 -19.64 1.96
C GLY A 83 -3.17 -19.91 0.57
N ARG A 84 -3.80 -18.93 -0.08
CA ARG A 84 -4.13 -19.03 -1.50
C ARG A 84 -2.85 -19.24 -2.34
N ALA A 85 -2.90 -20.15 -3.31
CA ALA A 85 -1.80 -20.34 -4.25
C ALA A 85 -1.51 -19.02 -5.02
N GLY A 86 -0.26 -18.60 -5.04
CA GLY A 86 0.16 -17.32 -5.65
C GLY A 86 -0.11 -16.09 -4.78
N ALA A 87 -0.50 -16.25 -3.51
CA ALA A 87 -0.65 -15.11 -2.61
C ALA A 87 0.70 -14.46 -2.28
N ILE A 88 0.72 -13.13 -2.36
CA ILE A 88 1.81 -12.23 -1.99
C ILE A 88 1.37 -11.51 -0.71
N SER A 89 2.20 -11.56 0.32
CA SER A 89 1.96 -10.79 1.54
C SER A 89 2.36 -9.33 1.34
N VAL A 90 1.53 -8.42 1.82
CA VAL A 90 1.86 -6.99 1.92
C VAL A 90 1.52 -6.47 3.31
N THR A 91 2.26 -5.48 3.80
CA THR A 91 2.05 -4.88 5.13
C THR A 91 1.94 -3.36 4.97
N GLY A 92 0.88 -2.75 5.46
CA GLY A 92 0.64 -1.31 5.25
C GLY A 92 -0.74 -0.84 5.70
N ILE A 93 -1.19 0.27 5.13
CA ILE A 93 -2.51 0.87 5.38
C ILE A 93 -3.35 0.78 4.12
N ARG A 94 -4.63 0.45 4.32
CA ARG A 94 -5.68 0.58 3.33
C ARG A 94 -6.59 1.72 3.78
N PHE A 95 -6.85 2.68 2.88
CA PHE A 95 -7.74 3.81 3.11
C PHE A 95 -9.22 3.42 2.98
#